data_AF-A0A9Q0FRY6-F1
#
_entry.id   AF-A0A9Q0FRY6-F1
#
_cell.length_a   1.000
_cell.length_b   1.000
_cell.length_c   1.000
_cell.angle_alpha   90.00
_cell.angle_beta   90.00
_cell.angle_gamma   90.00
#
_symmetry.space_group_name_H-M   'P 1'
#
loop_
_entity.id
_entity.type
_entity.pdbx_description
1 polymer ?
#
loop_
_entity_poly.entity_id
_entity_poly.type
_entity_poly.pdbx_seq_one_letter_code
_entity_poly.pdbx_strand_id
1 'polypeptide(L)'
;MLAIDAFGCVSYCRPRVDDFWVDIRTKKPECDFADLVSYKSQLYGLLQTGVVFVYDHINASSPSPTLMIDAIDVPVKASRSATVRDSLYLGTGGDLLAVYHHIILPWPTKPFGTGGFEVYRLNTDKGWDVVESLGGHALFLGGVSFSLSTSNVKGIKGNHLYFLDDENEEECIDMGCSI
;
A
#
# COMPACT_ATOMS: atom_id res chain seq x y z
N MET A 1 -0.10 -7.64 17.55
CA MET A 1 -0.35 -8.58 16.43
C MET A 1 -1.60 -8.14 15.72
N LEU A 2 -1.62 -8.27 14.39
CA LEU A 2 -2.73 -7.91 13.51
C LEU A 2 -3.08 -9.11 12.65
N ALA A 3 -4.36 -9.28 12.36
CA ALA A 3 -4.86 -10.33 11.48
C ALA A 3 -6.03 -9.79 10.66
N ILE A 4 -6.08 -10.19 9.39
CA ILE A 4 -7.25 -10.05 8.52
C ILE A 4 -7.74 -11.46 8.25
N ASP A 5 -9.03 -11.71 8.44
CA ASP A 5 -9.63 -12.98 8.06
C ASP A 5 -10.05 -13.03 6.58
N ALA A 6 -10.55 -14.18 6.13
CA ALA A 6 -10.96 -14.38 4.73
C ALA A 6 -12.14 -13.50 4.29
N PHE A 7 -12.80 -12.80 5.22
CA PHE A 7 -13.92 -11.90 4.96
C PHE A 7 -13.53 -10.43 5.10
N GLY A 8 -12.22 -10.13 5.17
CA GLY A 8 -11.73 -8.75 5.34
C GLY A 8 -11.92 -8.20 6.75
N CYS A 9 -12.39 -9.01 7.70
CA CYS A 9 -12.56 -8.55 9.08
C CYS A 9 -11.18 -8.46 9.75
N VAL A 10 -10.94 -7.30 10.36
CA VAL A 10 -9.67 -6.99 10.99
C VAL A 10 -9.76 -7.22 12.48
N SER A 11 -8.77 -7.92 13.02
CA SER A 11 -8.60 -8.07 14.46
C SER A 11 -7.18 -7.72 14.87
N TYR A 12 -7.03 -7.22 16.10
CA TYR A 12 -5.72 -7.00 16.70
C TYR A 12 -5.64 -7.65 18.08
N CYS A 13 -4.42 -7.96 18.50
CA CYS A 13 -4.12 -8.45 19.85
C CYS A 13 -2.83 -7.78 20.31
N ARG A 14 -2.88 -7.03 21.40
CA ARG A 14 -1.71 -6.43 22.05
C ARG A 14 -1.05 -7.50 22.93
N PRO A 15 0.17 -7.95 22.58
CA PRO A 15 0.84 -8.99 23.35
C PRO A 15 0.98 -8.59 24.81
N ARG A 16 0.64 -9.49 25.74
CA ARG A 16 0.69 -9.29 27.20
C ARG A 16 -0.33 -8.30 27.78
N VAL A 17 -1.23 -7.76 26.97
CA VAL A 17 -2.31 -6.88 27.40
C VAL A 17 -3.66 -7.51 27.12
N ASP A 18 -3.85 -8.03 25.90
CA ASP A 18 -5.11 -8.65 25.50
C ASP A 18 -5.02 -10.17 25.61
N ASP A 19 -6.02 -10.78 26.27
CA ASP A 19 -6.15 -12.24 26.38
C ASP A 19 -6.81 -12.87 25.13
N PHE A 20 -7.39 -12.05 24.26
CA PHE A 20 -8.12 -12.44 23.06
C PHE A 20 -7.94 -11.42 21.93
N TRP A 21 -8.26 -11.84 20.72
CA TRP A 21 -8.31 -10.95 19.55
C TRP A 21 -9.49 -9.98 19.66
N VAL A 22 -9.24 -8.70 19.36
CA VAL A 22 -10.23 -7.62 19.39
C VAL A 22 -10.61 -7.23 17.96
N ASP A 23 -11.89 -7.39 17.62
CA ASP A 23 -12.44 -6.98 16.32
C ASP A 23 -12.37 -5.46 16.15
N ILE A 24 -11.81 -5.01 15.03
CA ILE A 24 -11.88 -3.62 14.58
C ILE A 24 -13.13 -3.48 13.72
N ARG A 25 -14.28 -3.30 14.39
CA ARG A 25 -15.54 -3.07 13.69
C ARG A 25 -15.57 -1.64 13.19
N THR A 26 -15.50 -1.45 11.88
CA THR A 26 -15.96 -0.17 11.33
C THR A 26 -17.49 -0.14 11.42
N LYS A 27 -18.07 1.05 11.49
CA LYS A 27 -19.54 1.21 11.51
C LYS A 27 -20.22 0.74 10.21
N LYS A 28 -19.46 0.32 9.19
CA LYS A 28 -19.96 -0.22 7.94
C LYS A 28 -19.70 -1.73 7.86
N PRO A 29 -20.69 -2.54 7.47
CA PRO A 29 -20.59 -4.01 7.42
C PRO A 29 -19.72 -4.55 6.27
N GLU A 30 -19.16 -3.69 5.43
CA GLU A 30 -18.42 -4.07 4.21
C GLU A 30 -16.98 -3.54 4.32
N CYS A 31 -16.19 -4.15 5.20
CA CYS A 31 -14.80 -3.77 5.41
C CYS A 31 -13.88 -4.62 4.54
N ASP A 32 -13.89 -4.36 3.24
CA ASP A 32 -12.95 -4.95 2.30
C ASP A 32 -11.60 -4.25 2.45
N PHE A 33 -10.91 -4.51 3.58
CA PHE A 33 -9.55 -4.06 3.77
C PHE A 33 -8.65 -4.82 2.80
N ALA A 34 -8.00 -4.06 1.90
CA ALA A 34 -6.98 -4.57 1.00
C ALA A 34 -5.66 -4.77 1.75
N ASP A 35 -5.37 -3.93 2.75
CA ASP A 35 -4.10 -3.97 3.48
C ASP A 35 -4.19 -3.34 4.87
N LEU A 36 -3.27 -3.72 5.77
CA LEU A 36 -3.13 -3.18 7.11
C LEU A 36 -1.67 -3.03 7.51
N VAL A 37 -1.38 -1.91 8.17
CA VAL A 37 -0.03 -1.62 8.63
C VAL A 37 -0.02 -0.89 9.96
N SER A 38 0.79 -1.39 10.89
CA SER A 38 1.05 -0.70 12.15
C SER A 38 2.23 0.24 11.97
N TYR A 39 2.02 1.52 12.28
CA TYR A 39 3.03 2.55 12.11
C TYR A 39 2.86 3.67 13.12
N LYS A 40 3.96 4.17 13.71
CA LYS A 40 3.95 5.25 14.72
C LYS A 40 2.86 5.08 15.80
N SER A 41 2.74 3.88 16.36
CA SER A 41 1.73 3.57 17.40
C SER A 41 0.28 3.66 16.94
N GLN A 42 0.03 3.78 15.64
CA GLN A 42 -1.29 3.78 15.02
C GLN A 42 -1.40 2.56 14.12
N LEU A 43 -2.64 2.20 13.80
CA LEU A 43 -2.95 1.21 12.78
C LEU A 43 -3.58 1.94 11.61
N TYR A 44 -3.10 1.66 10.42
CA TYR A 44 -3.65 2.18 9.17
C TYR A 44 -4.26 1.01 8.40
N GLY A 45 -5.52 1.12 8.05
CA GLY A 45 -6.23 0.16 7.21
C GLY A 45 -6.62 0.77 5.88
N LEU A 46 -6.15 0.17 4.79
CA LEU A 46 -6.47 0.55 3.43
C LEU A 46 -7.68 -0.26 2.97
N LEU A 47 -8.76 0.41 2.58
CA LEU A 47 -9.87 -0.23 1.89
C LEU A 47 -9.51 -0.49 0.42
N GLN A 48 -10.18 -1.45 -0.21
CA GLN A 48 -10.11 -1.67 -1.66
C GLN A 48 -10.55 -0.45 -2.48
N THR A 49 -11.47 0.37 -1.94
CA THR A 49 -11.85 1.68 -2.51
C THR A 49 -10.72 2.70 -2.44
N GLY A 50 -9.73 2.46 -1.58
CA GLY A 50 -8.56 3.27 -1.43
C GLY A 50 -8.56 4.27 -0.29
N VAL A 51 -9.64 4.31 0.48
CA VAL A 51 -9.74 5.12 1.70
C VAL A 51 -8.84 4.49 2.77
N VAL A 52 -8.13 5.32 3.52
CA VAL A 52 -7.32 4.88 4.66
C VAL A 52 -8.00 5.26 5.96
N PHE A 53 -8.27 4.28 6.81
CA PHE A 53 -8.68 4.50 8.19
C PHE A 53 -7.48 4.44 9.12
N VAL A 54 -7.39 5.39 10.04
CA VAL A 54 -6.38 5.40 11.10
C VAL A 54 -7.05 5.08 12.44
N TYR A 55 -6.46 4.16 13.19
CA TYR A 55 -6.91 3.75 14.51
C TYR A 55 -5.82 3.95 15.55
N ASP A 56 -6.18 4.55 16.68
CA ASP A 56 -5.39 4.46 17.90
C ASP A 56 -5.72 3.13 18.60
N HIS A 57 -5.06 2.06 18.17
CA HIS A 57 -5.23 0.72 18.73
C HIS A 57 -4.44 0.50 20.03
N ILE A 58 -3.56 1.44 20.41
CA ILE A 58 -2.72 1.30 21.61
C ILE A 58 -3.45 1.85 22.83
N ASN A 59 -4.14 3.00 22.70
CA ASN A 59 -4.74 3.69 23.85
C ASN A 59 -6.26 3.62 23.93
N ALA A 60 -6.96 3.21 22.86
CA ALA A 60 -8.41 3.25 22.85
C ALA A 60 -9.03 2.00 23.49
N SER A 61 -9.94 2.21 24.45
CA SER A 61 -10.80 1.17 25.03
C SER A 61 -11.86 0.64 24.04
N SER A 62 -12.01 1.29 22.89
CA SER A 62 -12.94 0.92 21.82
C SER A 62 -12.34 1.25 20.45
N PRO A 63 -12.35 0.31 19.48
CA PRO A 63 -11.67 0.47 18.20
C PRO A 63 -12.56 1.24 17.20
N SER A 64 -12.76 2.54 17.44
CA SER A 64 -13.29 3.43 16.41
C SER A 64 -12.15 4.11 15.64
N PRO A 65 -12.26 4.28 14.31
CA PRO A 65 -11.25 5.03 13.57
C PRO A 65 -11.19 6.46 14.10
N THR A 66 -9.97 6.94 14.37
CA THR A 66 -9.70 8.30 14.83
C THR A 66 -9.65 9.27 13.66
N LEU A 67 -9.33 8.78 12.46
CA LEU A 67 -9.24 9.57 11.23
C LEU A 67 -9.63 8.72 10.03
N MET A 68 -10.25 9.37 9.05
CA MET A 68 -10.48 8.83 7.71
C MET A 68 -9.77 9.73 6.72
N ILE A 69 -8.94 9.13 5.87
CA ILE A 69 -8.20 9.82 4.82
C ILE A 69 -8.76 9.32 3.50
N ASP A 70 -9.25 10.26 2.68
CA ASP A 70 -9.88 9.92 1.41
C ASP A 70 -8.89 9.25 0.45
N ALA A 71 -9.45 8.47 -0.47
CA ALA A 71 -8.69 7.89 -1.56
C ALA A 71 -8.10 8.99 -2.45
N ILE A 72 -6.97 8.68 -3.09
CA ILE A 72 -6.40 9.57 -4.11
C ILE A 72 -7.36 9.59 -5.30
N ASP A 73 -7.72 10.80 -5.72
CA ASP A 73 -8.42 11.01 -6.98
C ASP A 73 -7.41 10.84 -8.13
N VAL A 74 -7.13 9.58 -8.48
CA VAL A 74 -6.25 9.28 -9.61
C VAL A 74 -7.04 9.54 -10.89
N PRO A 75 -6.62 10.49 -11.75
CA PRO A 75 -7.29 10.72 -13.02
C PRO A 75 -7.28 9.41 -13.80
N VAL A 76 -8.47 8.87 -14.10
CA VAL A 76 -8.57 7.67 -14.93
C VAL A 76 -7.99 8.00 -16.30
N LYS A 77 -6.75 7.55 -16.57
CA LYS A 77 -6.11 7.70 -17.87
C LYS A 77 -6.99 6.96 -18.90
N ALA A 78 -7.39 7.69 -19.95
CA ALA A 78 -8.49 7.37 -20.86
C ALA A 78 -8.60 5.89 -21.31
N SER A 79 -9.84 5.36 -21.30
CA SER A 79 -10.48 4.22 -22.02
C SER A 79 -9.71 2.90 -22.33
N ARG A 80 -8.39 2.80 -22.09
CA ARG A 80 -7.53 1.68 -22.51
C ARG A 80 -6.45 1.30 -21.48
N SER A 81 -6.46 1.94 -20.32
CA SER A 81 -5.64 1.57 -19.16
C SER A 81 -6.57 1.26 -18.01
N ALA A 82 -6.29 0.18 -17.28
CA ALA A 82 -6.80 0.02 -15.93
C ALA A 82 -5.75 0.60 -14.97
N THR A 83 -6.20 1.22 -13.89
CA THR A 83 -5.32 1.54 -12.77
C THR A 83 -5.69 0.57 -11.65
N VAL A 84 -4.75 -0.29 -11.30
CA VAL A 84 -4.87 -1.18 -10.14
C VAL A 84 -4.04 -0.56 -9.02
N ARG A 85 -4.60 -0.57 -7.82
CA ARG A 85 -3.85 -0.19 -6.62
C ARG A 85 -3.34 -1.46 -5.99
N ASP A 86 -2.03 -1.55 -5.81
CA ASP A 86 -1.41 -2.77 -5.32
C ASP A 86 -1.58 -2.86 -3.81
N SER A 87 -0.90 -2.02 -3.02
CA SER A 87 -1.06 -2.04 -1.55
C SER A 87 -0.48 -0.80 -0.82
N LEU A 88 -0.45 -0.84 0.52
CA LEU A 88 0.07 0.17 1.43
C LEU A 88 1.36 -0.32 2.11
N TYR A 89 2.45 0.43 2.01
CA TYR A 89 3.76 -0.06 2.42
C TYR A 89 4.47 0.91 3.35
N LEU A 90 5.35 0.36 4.18
CA LEU A 90 6.30 1.15 4.96
C LEU A 90 7.58 1.38 4.16
N GLY A 91 7.79 2.64 3.76
CA GLY A 91 9.04 3.11 3.22
C GLY A 91 10.16 3.12 4.28
N THR A 92 11.40 2.98 3.83
CA THR A 92 12.62 2.99 4.65
C THR A 92 12.85 4.26 5.46
N GLY A 93 12.27 5.39 5.07
CA GLY A 93 12.27 6.64 5.85
C GLY A 93 11.23 6.68 6.97
N GLY A 94 10.49 5.59 7.16
CA GLY A 94 9.28 5.54 7.96
C GLY A 94 8.07 6.11 7.23
N ASP A 95 8.16 6.60 6.00
CA ASP A 95 6.98 7.11 5.31
C ASP A 95 6.02 5.98 4.93
N LEU A 96 4.71 6.22 5.02
CA LEU A 96 3.72 5.28 4.54
C LEU A 96 3.40 5.58 3.07
N LEU A 97 3.65 4.61 2.20
CA LEU A 97 3.59 4.78 0.75
C LEU A 97 2.47 3.92 0.16
N ALA A 98 1.68 4.49 -0.74
CA ALA A 98 0.78 3.73 -1.61
C ALA A 98 1.35 3.72 -3.03
N VAL A 99 1.27 2.56 -3.70
CA VAL A 99 1.69 2.41 -5.10
C VAL A 99 0.49 2.07 -5.97
N TYR A 100 0.37 2.78 -7.08
CA TYR A 100 -0.62 2.51 -8.11
C TYR A 100 0.09 1.99 -9.35
N HIS A 101 -0.35 0.84 -9.81
CA HIS A 101 0.07 0.19 -11.04
C HIS A 101 -0.91 0.53 -12.15
N HIS A 102 -0.41 1.17 -13.20
CA HIS A 102 -1.17 1.32 -14.42
C HIS A 102 -0.95 0.08 -15.27
N ILE A 103 -1.99 -0.71 -15.46
CA ILE A 103 -1.98 -1.89 -16.30
C ILE A 103 -2.57 -1.53 -17.66
N ILE A 104 -1.83 -1.82 -18.71
CA ILE A 104 -2.31 -1.74 -20.09
C ILE A 104 -3.09 -3.02 -20.35
N LEU A 105 -4.40 -2.86 -20.60
CA LEU A 105 -5.28 -3.98 -20.89
C LEU A 105 -4.92 -4.62 -22.24
N PRO A 106 -4.95 -5.96 -22.34
CA PRO A 106 -4.55 -6.68 -23.54
C PRO A 106 -5.46 -6.34 -24.72
N TRP A 107 -4.84 -6.24 -25.90
CA TRP A 107 -5.52 -6.34 -27.19
C TRP A 107 -5.45 -7.81 -27.67
N PRO A 108 -6.20 -8.23 -28.71
CA PRO A 108 -6.34 -9.65 -29.08
C PRO A 108 -5.04 -10.45 -29.27
N THR A 109 -3.88 -9.78 -29.35
CA THR A 109 -2.56 -10.36 -29.59
C THR A 109 -1.45 -9.87 -28.65
N LYS A 110 -1.74 -9.05 -27.62
CA LYS A 110 -0.71 -8.59 -26.66
C LYS A 110 -1.03 -9.04 -25.24
N PRO A 111 -0.02 -9.51 -24.47
CA PRO A 111 -0.19 -9.77 -23.05
C PRO A 111 -0.47 -8.47 -22.29
N PHE A 112 -0.92 -8.60 -21.04
CA PHE A 112 -0.93 -7.49 -20.09
C PHE A 112 0.46 -6.84 -20.06
N GLY A 113 0.50 -5.52 -19.98
CA GLY A 113 1.76 -4.79 -19.89
C GLY A 113 1.67 -3.71 -18.83
N THR A 114 2.81 -3.38 -18.25
CA THR A 114 2.92 -2.28 -17.30
C THR A 114 2.98 -0.95 -18.06
N GLY A 115 1.98 -0.09 -17.84
CA GLY A 115 1.90 1.26 -18.39
C GLY A 115 2.61 2.33 -17.54
N GLY A 116 3.03 1.96 -16.33
CA GLY A 116 3.77 2.81 -15.40
C GLY A 116 3.21 2.75 -13.99
N PHE A 117 3.74 3.60 -13.12
CA PHE A 117 3.35 3.66 -11.72
C PHE A 117 3.28 5.08 -11.19
N GLU A 118 2.51 5.24 -10.12
CA GLU A 118 2.50 6.44 -9.31
C GLU A 118 2.65 6.04 -7.84
N VAL A 119 3.61 6.66 -7.15
CA VAL A 119 3.85 6.43 -5.73
C VAL A 119 3.40 7.66 -4.97
N TYR A 120 2.68 7.43 -3.87
CA TYR A 120 2.13 8.49 -3.04
C TYR A 120 2.51 8.27 -1.59
N ARG A 121 2.90 9.33 -0.89
CA ARG A 121 3.17 9.32 0.53
C ARG A 121 1.95 9.84 1.30
N LEU A 122 1.58 9.11 2.34
CA LEU A 122 0.54 9.54 3.26
C LEU A 122 1.03 10.69 4.13
N ASN A 123 0.29 11.78 4.10
CA ASN A 123 0.40 12.94 4.97
C ASN A 123 -0.91 13.06 5.76
N THR A 124 -0.90 12.71 7.04
CA THR A 124 -2.13 12.67 7.86
C THR A 124 -2.90 13.98 7.93
N ASP A 125 -2.22 15.12 7.69
CA ASP A 125 -2.82 16.45 7.75
C ASP A 125 -3.36 16.91 6.38
N LYS A 126 -2.80 16.41 5.28
CA LYS A 126 -3.06 16.89 3.91
C LYS A 126 -3.60 15.84 2.94
N GLY A 127 -3.66 14.57 3.35
CA GLY A 127 -4.00 13.45 2.50
C GLY A 127 -2.76 12.80 1.88
N TRP A 128 -2.58 12.96 0.57
CA TRP A 128 -1.55 12.24 -0.17
C TRP A 128 -0.65 13.18 -0.98
N ASP A 129 0.66 12.99 -0.86
CA ASP A 129 1.68 13.72 -1.62
C ASP A 129 2.28 12.78 -2.68
N VAL A 130 2.42 13.24 -3.93
CA VAL A 130 3.13 12.48 -4.98
C VAL A 130 4.60 12.33 -4.62
N VAL A 131 5.15 11.13 -4.81
CA VAL A 131 6.57 10.82 -4.62
C VAL A 131 7.22 10.66 -5.99
N GLU A 132 8.03 11.65 -6.37
CA GLU A 132 8.76 11.65 -7.65
C GLU A 132 10.03 10.78 -7.59
N SER A 133 10.58 10.52 -6.40
CA SER A 133 11.78 9.71 -6.24
C SER A 133 11.85 9.00 -4.89
N LEU A 134 12.29 7.74 -4.91
CA LEU A 134 12.63 6.95 -3.70
C LEU A 134 14.09 7.19 -3.25
N GLY A 135 14.87 7.97 -4.02
CA GLY A 135 16.28 8.23 -3.76
C GLY A 135 17.12 6.95 -3.75
N GLY A 136 17.95 6.79 -2.72
CA GLY A 136 18.82 5.60 -2.53
C GLY A 136 18.10 4.34 -2.05
N HIS A 137 16.81 4.20 -2.35
CA HIS A 137 15.99 3.06 -1.92
C HIS A 137 15.29 2.38 -3.08
N ALA A 138 15.05 1.09 -2.92
CA ALA A 138 14.21 0.30 -3.80
C ALA A 138 12.96 -0.16 -3.04
N LEU A 139 11.88 -0.36 -3.76
CA LEU A 139 10.63 -0.93 -3.23
C LEU A 139 10.38 -2.26 -3.93
N PHE A 140 10.11 -3.30 -3.13
CA PHE A 140 9.78 -4.64 -3.60
C PHE A 140 8.30 -4.87 -3.33
N LEU A 141 7.58 -5.29 -4.38
CA LEU A 141 6.12 -5.36 -4.43
C LEU A 141 5.67 -6.79 -4.74
N GLY A 142 4.83 -7.37 -3.89
CA GLY A 142 4.28 -8.71 -4.06
C GLY A 142 3.49 -9.12 -2.83
N GLY A 143 3.35 -10.43 -2.58
CA GLY A 143 2.57 -10.96 -1.45
C GLY A 143 3.12 -10.53 -0.09
N VAL A 144 4.41 -10.19 -0.03
CA VAL A 144 5.02 -9.42 1.05
C VAL A 144 5.88 -8.32 0.43
N SER A 145 5.49 -7.08 0.66
CA SER A 145 6.18 -5.91 0.15
C SER A 145 7.07 -5.26 1.20
N PHE A 146 8.23 -4.75 0.78
CA PHE A 146 9.17 -4.09 1.67
C PHE A 146 10.06 -3.10 0.92
N SER A 147 10.69 -2.20 1.65
CA SER A 147 11.65 -1.24 1.11
C SER A 147 13.05 -1.49 1.65
N LEU A 148 14.06 -1.21 0.83
CA LEU A 148 15.47 -1.49 1.13
C LEU A 148 16.36 -0.32 0.74
N SER A 149 17.36 -0.01 1.56
CA SER A 149 18.44 0.91 1.16
C SER A 149 19.41 0.21 0.21
N THR A 150 19.63 0.81 -0.95
CA THR A 150 20.48 0.23 -2.00
C THR A 150 21.96 0.49 -1.78
N SER A 151 22.30 1.40 -0.85
CA SER A 151 23.68 1.72 -0.47
C SER A 151 24.49 0.50 -0.03
N ASN A 152 23.83 -0.51 0.54
CA ASN A 152 24.47 -1.69 1.12
C ASN A 152 24.24 -2.98 0.31
N VAL A 153 23.52 -2.92 -0.82
CA VAL A 153 23.15 -4.13 -1.57
C VAL A 153 23.52 -4.00 -3.04
N LYS A 154 24.44 -4.85 -3.50
CA LYS A 154 24.88 -4.89 -4.89
C LYS A 154 23.78 -5.47 -5.78
N GLY A 155 23.65 -4.92 -6.98
CA GLY A 155 22.70 -5.40 -8.00
C GLY A 155 21.30 -4.79 -7.91
N ILE A 156 20.97 -4.08 -6.82
CA ILE A 156 19.70 -3.37 -6.66
C ILE A 156 19.93 -1.89 -6.95
N LYS A 157 19.10 -1.33 -7.83
CA LYS A 157 19.15 0.10 -8.18
C LYS A 157 18.25 0.88 -7.22
N GLY A 158 18.77 2.00 -6.72
CA GLY A 158 17.92 2.97 -6.01
C GLY A 158 16.92 3.58 -6.97
N ASN A 159 15.84 4.14 -6.45
CA ASN A 159 14.77 4.75 -7.22
C ASN A 159 13.97 3.78 -8.11
N HIS A 160 13.93 2.49 -7.75
CA HIS A 160 13.27 1.46 -8.56
C HIS A 160 12.21 0.70 -7.77
N LEU A 161 11.18 0.26 -8.49
CA LEU A 161 10.17 -0.69 -8.03
C LEU A 161 10.48 -2.07 -8.66
N TYR A 162 10.40 -3.12 -7.85
CA TYR A 162 10.65 -4.51 -8.23
C TYR A 162 9.41 -5.34 -7.90
N PHE A 163 8.89 -6.08 -8.87
CA PHE A 163 7.74 -6.98 -8.66
C PHE A 163 8.22 -8.39 -8.35
N LEU A 164 7.63 -9.00 -7.31
CA LEU A 164 7.97 -10.33 -6.83
C LEU A 164 6.94 -11.39 -7.24
N ASP A 165 5.70 -10.97 -7.54
CA ASP A 165 4.56 -11.85 -7.76
C ASP A 165 4.10 -11.92 -9.22
N ASP A 166 4.66 -11.08 -10.11
CA ASP A 166 4.37 -11.20 -11.52
C ASP A 166 5.07 -12.45 -12.08
N GLU A 167 4.26 -13.43 -12.52
CA GLU A 167 4.73 -14.62 -13.24
C GLU A 167 5.42 -14.26 -14.57
N ASN A 168 5.38 -13.00 -14.99
CA ASN A 168 6.21 -12.45 -16.05
C ASN A 168 7.55 -11.99 -15.44
N GLU A 169 8.51 -12.91 -15.45
CA GLU A 169 9.86 -12.75 -14.93
C GLU A 169 10.54 -11.44 -15.40
N GLU A 170 11.06 -10.66 -14.43
CA GLU A 170 12.03 -9.55 -14.60
C GLU A 170 11.54 -8.12 -14.94
N GLU A 171 10.33 -7.70 -14.54
CA GLU A 171 9.99 -6.27 -14.61
C GLU A 171 10.46 -5.48 -13.35
N CYS A 172 11.50 -4.65 -13.53
CA CYS A 172 11.83 -3.57 -12.59
C CYS A 172 11.75 -2.23 -13.32
N ILE A 173 11.14 -1.22 -12.67
CA ILE A 173 10.87 0.07 -13.31
C ILE A 173 11.52 1.21 -12.52
N ASP A 174 12.25 2.07 -13.24
CA ASP A 174 12.87 3.27 -12.70
C ASP A 174 11.83 4.40 -12.58
N MET A 175 11.70 4.96 -11.38
CA MET A 175 10.80 6.10 -11.11
C MET A 175 11.22 7.38 -11.86
N GLY A 176 12.46 7.44 -12.38
CA GLY A 176 12.97 8.56 -13.18
C GLY A 176 12.66 8.50 -14.67
N CYS A 177 12.13 7.38 -15.18
CA CYS A 177 11.77 7.23 -16.59
C CYS A 177 10.29 7.54 -16.80
N SER A 178 9.99 8.77 -17.23
CA SER A 178 8.74 9.03 -17.96
C SER A 178 8.74 8.18 -19.23
N ILE A 179 7.77 7.27 -19.37
CA ILE A 179 7.49 6.57 -20.63
C ILE A 179 6.66 7.47 -21.53
#